data_AF-A0A4Z2E4P1-F1
#
_entry.id   AF-A0A4Z2E4P1-F1
#
_cell.length_a   1.000
_cell.length_b   1.000
_cell.length_c   1.000
_cell.angle_alpha   90.00
_cell.angle_beta   90.00
_cell.angle_gamma   90.00
#
_symmetry.space_group_name_H-M   'P 1'
#
loop_
_entity.id
_entity.type
_entity.pdbx_description
1 polymer ?
#
loop_
_entity_poly.entity_id
_entity_poly.type
_entity_poly.pdbx_seq_one_letter_code
_entity_poly.pdbx_strand_id
1 'polypeptide(L)'
;MFLSEWINDIENDSVYRNWPAGVQELLRATFPGVIRQIRHNLFNLVLFLDPLREESVELVKLAELFYKHKIPLRIGFVFVVNTEEEIDGFSDAGVGFFRLLNYIADEYDLSQALMSMVSLYNQVEGGETLSVDTISAYLKRKFPKASAQRILGVESEYDDKRRDGALFYKRSGLGSLPVALFNGVPLSPDEMDPEELETLILQRIMDTTTTFQRAVFMVQHVCMETLSRFIFNLPNRTLCICGRLKPHYVVFPL
;
A
#
# COMPACT_ATOMS: atom_id res chain seq x y z
N MET A 1 -5.83 -3.20 -15.62
CA MET A 1 -5.01 -3.94 -14.63
C MET A 1 -4.00 -2.99 -13.98
N PHE A 2 -4.46 -2.23 -13.01
CA PHE A 2 -3.85 -1.92 -11.70
C PHE A 2 -4.82 -0.97 -11.00
N LEU A 3 -5.72 -1.54 -10.19
CA LEU A 3 -5.64 -1.23 -8.77
C LEU A 3 -4.24 -1.64 -8.33
N SER A 4 -3.49 -0.86 -7.54
CA SER A 4 -2.41 -1.33 -6.65
C SER A 4 -0.98 -1.57 -7.19
N GLU A 5 -0.25 -0.62 -7.79
CA GLU A 5 1.20 -0.86 -7.90
C GLU A 5 1.80 -0.93 -6.50
N TRP A 6 2.41 -2.07 -6.18
CA TRP A 6 3.16 -2.24 -4.95
C TRP A 6 4.36 -1.31 -5.03
N ILE A 7 4.55 -0.47 -4.02
CA ILE A 7 5.69 0.47 -3.95
C ILE A 7 7.00 -0.30 -4.07
N ASN A 8 7.03 -1.49 -3.49
CA ASN A 8 8.20 -2.32 -3.37
C ASN A 8 7.87 -3.79 -3.66
N ASP A 9 8.87 -4.48 -4.17
CA ASP A 9 8.90 -5.92 -4.34
C ASP A 9 10.09 -6.50 -3.58
N ILE A 10 9.80 -7.12 -2.43
CA ILE A 10 10.83 -7.68 -1.55
C ILE A 10 11.63 -8.79 -2.25
N GLU A 11 11.02 -9.52 -3.20
CA GLU A 11 11.63 -10.69 -3.83
C GLU A 11 12.51 -10.28 -5.02
N ASN A 12 12.08 -9.27 -5.78
CA ASN A 12 12.68 -8.90 -7.06
C ASN A 12 13.53 -7.61 -7.00
N ASP A 13 13.25 -6.66 -6.10
CA ASP A 13 13.94 -5.37 -6.15
C ASP A 13 15.42 -5.48 -5.76
N SER A 14 16.25 -4.74 -6.49
CA SER A 14 17.70 -4.68 -6.26
C SER A 14 18.07 -4.23 -4.83
N VAL A 15 17.22 -3.42 -4.19
CA VAL A 15 17.40 -2.91 -2.83
C VAL A 15 17.45 -4.03 -1.79
N TYR A 16 16.71 -5.13 -2.02
CA TYR A 16 16.64 -6.28 -1.12
C TYR A 16 17.58 -7.41 -1.52
N ARG A 17 18.43 -7.22 -2.55
CA ARG A 17 19.34 -8.26 -3.03
C ARG A 17 20.31 -8.79 -1.97
N ASN A 18 20.66 -7.95 -1.01
CA ASN A 18 21.55 -8.30 0.11
C ASN A 18 20.85 -9.13 1.20
N TRP A 19 19.53 -9.27 1.13
CA TRP A 19 18.77 -10.02 2.12
C TRP A 19 18.84 -11.52 1.83
N PRO A 20 18.93 -12.37 2.88
CA PRO A 20 18.91 -13.80 2.69
C PRO A 20 17.57 -14.28 2.12
N ALA A 21 17.62 -15.22 1.18
CA ALA A 21 16.44 -15.90 0.63
C ALA A 21 16.24 -17.33 1.21
N GLY A 22 17.09 -17.77 2.13
CA GLY A 22 16.95 -19.09 2.75
C GLY A 22 15.88 -19.10 3.82
N VAL A 23 14.90 -20.03 3.75
CA VAL A 23 13.85 -20.17 4.78
C VAL A 23 14.44 -20.49 6.16
N GLN A 24 15.58 -21.20 6.19
CA GLN A 24 16.31 -21.52 7.42
C GLN A 24 16.83 -20.27 8.16
N GLU A 25 16.97 -19.14 7.46
CA GLU A 25 17.42 -17.88 8.07
C GLU A 25 16.36 -17.29 9.01
N LEU A 26 15.10 -17.70 8.88
CA LEU A 26 14.06 -17.43 9.88
C LEU A 26 14.41 -18.05 11.25
N LEU A 27 15.12 -19.18 11.28
CA LEU A 27 15.46 -19.91 12.52
C LEU A 27 16.74 -19.43 13.21
N ARG A 28 17.56 -18.57 12.58
CA ARG A 28 18.80 -18.07 13.21
C ARG A 28 18.49 -17.35 14.52
N ALA A 29 19.40 -17.30 15.49
CA ALA A 29 19.16 -16.45 16.67
C ALA A 29 19.14 -14.96 16.26
N THR A 30 18.20 -14.19 16.79
CA THR A 30 18.16 -12.73 16.67
C THR A 30 17.71 -12.15 18.00
N PHE A 31 18.17 -10.95 18.32
CA PHE A 31 17.78 -10.27 19.54
C PHE A 31 16.26 -10.07 19.59
N PRO A 32 15.62 -10.29 20.76
CA PRO A 32 14.20 -9.98 20.93
C PRO A 32 13.90 -8.54 20.54
N GLY A 33 12.80 -8.31 19.81
CA GLY A 33 12.41 -6.98 19.34
C GLY A 33 13.04 -6.53 18.01
N VAL A 34 13.95 -7.31 17.42
CA VAL A 34 14.53 -6.99 16.10
C VAL A 34 13.81 -7.77 15.01
N ILE A 35 13.28 -7.03 14.03
CA ILE A 35 12.65 -7.60 12.84
C ILE A 35 13.71 -8.17 11.90
N ARG A 36 13.46 -9.40 11.42
CA ARG A 36 14.37 -10.10 10.52
C ARG A 36 14.17 -9.62 9.09
N GLN A 37 15.28 -9.34 8.43
CA GLN A 37 15.32 -9.03 7.01
C GLN A 37 15.43 -10.34 6.23
N ILE A 38 14.36 -10.70 5.51
CA ILE A 38 14.32 -11.89 4.66
C ILE A 38 13.70 -11.52 3.32
N ARG A 39 14.29 -12.04 2.24
CA ARG A 39 13.92 -11.69 0.86
C ARG A 39 12.73 -12.53 0.37
N HIS A 40 11.61 -12.43 1.08
CA HIS A 40 10.37 -13.17 0.80
C HIS A 40 9.12 -12.34 1.08
N ASN A 41 8.10 -12.49 0.25
CA ASN A 41 6.81 -11.83 0.44
C ASN A 41 5.96 -12.54 1.52
N LEU A 42 6.21 -12.19 2.79
CA LEU A 42 5.47 -12.71 3.95
C LEU A 42 4.42 -11.75 4.49
N PHE A 43 4.62 -10.44 4.25
CA PHE A 43 3.84 -9.38 4.87
C PHE A 43 3.43 -8.37 3.82
N ASN A 44 2.12 -8.15 3.71
CA ASN A 44 1.50 -7.25 2.76
C ASN A 44 0.61 -6.26 3.52
N LEU A 45 0.81 -4.97 3.29
CA LEU A 45 -0.03 -3.89 3.79
C LEU A 45 -0.65 -3.17 2.58
N VAL A 46 -1.98 -3.16 2.51
CA VAL A 46 -2.72 -2.42 1.48
C VAL A 46 -3.53 -1.32 2.16
N LEU A 47 -3.29 -0.07 1.78
CA LEU A 47 -3.94 1.10 2.35
C LEU A 47 -4.97 1.66 1.36
N PHE A 48 -6.23 1.77 1.80
CA PHE A 48 -7.33 2.41 1.08
C PHE A 48 -7.50 3.81 1.63
N LEU A 49 -7.19 4.80 0.79
CA LEU A 49 -7.02 6.18 1.20
C LEU A 49 -7.85 7.12 0.34
N ASP A 50 -8.27 8.23 0.93
CA ASP A 50 -8.81 9.38 0.21
C ASP A 50 -7.73 10.48 0.25
N PRO A 51 -7.17 10.90 -0.89
CA PRO A 51 -6.06 11.85 -0.92
C PRO A 51 -6.42 13.25 -0.39
N LEU A 52 -7.71 13.56 -0.20
CA LEU A 52 -8.18 14.84 0.34
C LEU A 52 -8.29 14.85 1.86
N ARG A 53 -8.23 13.68 2.50
CA ARG A 53 -8.37 13.53 3.95
C ARG A 53 -7.04 13.62 4.67
N GLU A 54 -7.00 14.33 5.78
CA GLU A 54 -5.80 14.48 6.60
C GLU A 54 -5.30 13.15 7.18
N GLU A 55 -6.21 12.28 7.60
CA GLU A 55 -5.82 10.97 8.16
C GLU A 55 -5.06 10.13 7.13
N SER A 56 -5.39 10.28 5.85
CA SER A 56 -4.69 9.59 4.77
C SER A 56 -3.27 10.11 4.57
N VAL A 57 -3.01 11.38 4.87
CA VAL A 57 -1.68 12.00 4.78
C VAL A 57 -0.72 11.37 5.79
N GLU A 58 -1.18 11.20 7.02
CA GLU A 58 -0.37 10.62 8.09
C GLU A 58 -0.02 9.16 7.82
N LEU A 59 -0.99 8.39 7.30
CA LEU A 59 -0.78 7.00 6.88
C LEU A 59 0.25 6.87 5.74
N VAL A 60 0.25 7.82 4.80
CA VAL A 60 1.24 7.87 3.73
C VAL A 60 2.64 8.17 4.27
N LYS A 61 2.77 9.11 5.22
CA LYS A 61 4.05 9.41 5.89
C LYS A 61 4.58 8.19 6.65
N LEU A 62 3.70 7.48 7.35
CA LEU A 62 4.06 6.23 8.03
C LEU A 62 4.53 5.15 7.04
N ALA A 63 3.85 4.98 5.92
CA ALA A 63 4.25 4.06 4.86
C ALA A 63 5.63 4.42 4.26
N GLU A 64 5.93 5.71 4.10
CA GLU A 64 7.27 6.17 3.70
C GLU A 64 8.34 5.78 4.74
N LEU A 65 8.05 5.94 6.03
CA LEU A 65 8.95 5.52 7.11
C LEU A 65 9.25 4.02 7.01
N PHE A 66 8.24 3.17 6.83
CA PHE A 66 8.42 1.73 6.66
C PHE A 66 9.29 1.38 5.45
N TYR A 67 9.06 2.04 4.31
CA TYR A 67 9.86 1.85 3.12
C TYR A 67 11.32 2.26 3.34
N LYS A 68 11.56 3.43 3.96
CA LYS A 68 12.89 3.96 4.26
C LYS A 68 13.66 3.12 5.27
N HIS A 69 12.99 2.61 6.29
CA HIS A 69 13.56 1.71 7.30
C HIS A 69 13.78 0.29 6.77
N LYS A 70 13.38 0.00 5.52
CA LYS A 70 13.51 -1.32 4.88
C LYS A 70 12.90 -2.42 5.75
N ILE A 71 11.68 -2.18 6.23
CA ILE A 71 10.90 -3.22 6.90
C ILE A 71 10.55 -4.29 5.86
N PRO A 72 10.56 -5.60 6.21
CA PRO A 72 10.12 -6.67 5.32
C PRO A 72 8.60 -6.65 5.12
N LEU A 73 8.07 -5.53 4.62
CA LEU A 73 6.66 -5.26 4.40
C LEU A 73 6.45 -4.78 2.96
N ARG A 74 5.59 -5.46 2.21
CA ARG A 74 5.16 -5.02 0.89
C ARG A 74 4.02 -4.02 1.07
N ILE A 75 4.14 -2.82 0.52
CA ILE A 75 3.16 -1.75 0.72
C ILE A 75 2.47 -1.43 -0.59
N GLY A 76 1.15 -1.37 -0.57
CA GLY A 76 0.32 -0.96 -1.70
C GLY A 76 -0.66 0.14 -1.30
N PHE A 77 -0.89 1.08 -2.21
CA PHE A 77 -1.91 2.13 -2.04
C PHE A 77 -3.07 1.94 -3.00
N VAL A 78 -4.26 2.24 -2.51
CA VAL A 78 -5.49 2.33 -3.30
C VAL A 78 -6.15 3.66 -2.98
N PHE A 79 -6.07 4.60 -3.91
CA PHE A 79 -6.76 5.88 -3.78
C PHE A 79 -8.20 5.74 -4.24
N VAL A 80 -9.14 6.08 -3.37
CA VAL A 80 -10.55 6.17 -3.69
C VAL A 80 -10.84 7.62 -4.02
N VAL A 81 -10.91 7.92 -5.32
CA VAL A 81 -11.18 9.25 -5.86
C VAL A 81 -12.49 9.25 -6.65
N ASN A 82 -12.97 10.44 -7.02
CA ASN A 82 -14.19 10.58 -7.79
C ASN A 82 -14.08 9.86 -9.15
N THR A 83 -15.13 9.12 -9.51
CA THR A 83 -15.18 8.21 -10.68
C THR A 83 -15.83 8.81 -11.92
N GLU A 84 -16.35 10.03 -11.83
CA GLU A 84 -17.04 10.69 -12.93
C GLU A 84 -16.05 11.07 -14.05
N GLU A 85 -16.41 10.73 -15.30
CA GLU A 85 -15.57 10.93 -16.49
C GLU A 85 -15.43 12.41 -16.86
N GLU A 86 -16.45 13.21 -16.56
CA GLU A 86 -16.50 14.64 -16.89
C GLU A 86 -15.60 15.49 -15.99
N ILE A 87 -15.15 14.92 -14.86
CA ILE A 87 -14.29 15.60 -13.90
C ILE A 87 -12.84 15.52 -14.35
N ASP A 88 -12.23 16.67 -14.58
CA ASP A 88 -10.81 16.81 -14.84
C ASP A 88 -9.99 17.01 -13.55
N GLY A 89 -8.68 16.83 -13.66
CA GLY A 89 -7.75 17.08 -12.56
C GLY A 89 -7.57 18.56 -12.22
N PHE A 90 -8.21 19.46 -12.95
CA PHE A 90 -8.28 20.89 -12.64
C PHE A 90 -9.51 21.26 -11.82
N SER A 91 -10.55 20.42 -11.84
CA SER A 91 -11.78 20.61 -11.06
C SER A 91 -11.74 19.84 -9.75
N ASP A 92 -11.11 18.66 -9.74
CA ASP A 92 -11.00 17.81 -8.56
C ASP A 92 -9.54 17.52 -8.22
N ALA A 93 -9.13 17.91 -7.01
CA ALA A 93 -7.77 17.73 -6.54
C ALA A 93 -7.40 16.25 -6.32
N GLY A 94 -8.35 15.39 -5.97
CA GLY A 94 -8.10 13.95 -5.81
C GLY A 94 -7.80 13.29 -7.15
N VAL A 95 -8.58 13.63 -8.19
CA VAL A 95 -8.32 13.17 -9.57
C VAL A 95 -7.00 13.72 -10.10
N GLY A 96 -6.73 15.01 -9.88
CA GLY A 96 -5.47 15.65 -10.28
C GLY A 96 -4.25 15.00 -9.61
N PHE A 97 -4.37 14.68 -8.33
CA PHE A 97 -3.34 13.98 -7.56
C PHE A 97 -3.09 12.57 -8.10
N PHE A 98 -4.15 11.79 -8.34
CA PHE A 98 -4.04 10.45 -8.90
C PHE A 98 -3.32 10.44 -10.26
N ARG A 99 -3.74 11.32 -11.17
CA ARG A 99 -3.13 11.45 -12.50
C ARG A 99 -1.68 11.90 -12.44
N LEU A 100 -1.35 12.83 -11.54
CA LEU A 100 0.02 13.27 -11.32
C LEU A 100 0.91 12.12 -10.82
N LEU A 101 0.43 11.32 -9.87
CA LEU A 101 1.20 10.19 -9.36
C LEU A 101 1.44 9.13 -10.44
N ASN A 102 0.42 8.82 -11.25
CA ASN A 102 0.56 7.89 -12.37
C ASN A 102 1.58 8.40 -13.40
N TYR A 103 1.56 9.69 -13.74
CA TYR A 103 2.58 10.29 -14.60
C TYR A 103 4.00 10.11 -14.05
N ILE A 104 4.19 10.33 -12.74
CA ILE A 104 5.50 10.19 -12.12
C ILE A 104 5.94 8.72 -12.09
N ALA A 105 5.02 7.79 -11.81
CA ALA A 105 5.30 6.37 -11.80
C ALA A 105 5.70 5.85 -13.19
N ASP A 106 4.99 6.25 -14.23
CA ASP A 106 5.22 5.80 -15.61
C ASP A 106 6.49 6.41 -16.22
N GLU A 107 6.75 7.70 -16.02
CA GLU A 107 7.90 8.40 -16.63
C GLU A 107 9.20 8.26 -15.84
N TYR A 108 9.10 8.04 -14.53
CA TYR A 108 10.25 7.92 -13.63
C TYR A 108 10.26 6.55 -12.96
N ASP A 109 9.84 6.48 -11.69
CA ASP A 109 9.72 5.25 -10.94
C ASP A 109 8.75 5.43 -9.75
N LEU A 110 8.35 4.30 -9.16
CA LEU A 110 7.47 4.27 -7.98
C LEU A 110 8.10 4.91 -6.74
N SER A 111 9.42 4.84 -6.60
CA SER A 111 10.11 5.45 -5.46
C SER A 111 10.02 6.98 -5.50
N GLN A 112 10.19 7.59 -6.68
CA GLN A 112 10.00 9.01 -6.92
C GLN A 112 8.53 9.38 -6.78
N ALA A 113 7.59 8.53 -7.19
CA ALA A 113 6.16 8.77 -6.98
C ALA A 113 5.84 8.87 -5.48
N LEU A 114 6.32 7.93 -4.66
CA LEU A 114 6.15 7.96 -3.19
C LEU A 114 6.77 9.21 -2.56
N MET A 115 8.03 9.53 -2.90
CA MET A 115 8.69 10.74 -2.38
C MET A 115 7.98 12.02 -2.83
N SER A 116 7.43 12.04 -4.05
CA SER A 116 6.69 13.18 -4.57
C SER A 116 5.36 13.36 -3.84
N MET A 117 4.69 12.26 -3.55
CA MET A 117 3.47 12.22 -2.77
C MET A 117 3.67 12.81 -1.36
N VAL A 118 4.67 12.32 -0.61
CA VAL A 118 4.97 12.85 0.73
C VAL A 118 5.37 14.32 0.66
N SER A 119 6.16 14.69 -0.35
CA SER A 119 6.54 16.08 -0.57
C SER A 119 5.35 16.99 -0.87
N LEU A 120 4.35 16.53 -1.62
CA LEU A 120 3.11 17.27 -1.89
C LEU A 120 2.34 17.51 -0.59
N TYR A 121 2.18 16.48 0.22
CA TYR A 121 1.48 16.59 1.49
C TYR A 121 2.19 17.45 2.53
N ASN A 122 3.53 17.47 2.54
CA ASN A 122 4.29 18.36 3.41
C ASN A 122 4.20 19.85 3.03
N GLN A 123 3.66 20.18 1.84
CA GLN A 123 3.42 21.57 1.45
C GLN A 123 2.05 22.09 1.84
N VAL A 124 1.15 21.21 2.24
CA VAL A 124 -0.17 21.59 2.72
C VAL A 124 -0.02 21.87 4.22
N GLU A 125 -0.46 23.04 4.68
CA GLU A 125 -0.45 23.37 6.10
C GLU A 125 -1.44 22.48 6.85
N GLY A 126 -1.14 22.12 8.11
CA GLY A 126 -2.03 21.26 8.90
C GLY A 126 -3.39 21.92 9.11
N GLY A 127 -4.47 21.25 8.71
CA GLY A 127 -5.82 21.81 8.66
C GLY A 127 -6.36 22.04 7.24
N GLU A 128 -5.49 22.05 6.22
CA GLU A 128 -5.88 22.32 4.83
C GLU A 128 -5.97 21.03 4.00
N THR A 129 -6.90 21.04 3.04
CA THR A 129 -7.07 19.94 2.09
C THR A 129 -6.21 20.18 0.85
N LEU A 130 -5.80 19.09 0.19
CA LEU A 130 -5.04 19.19 -1.04
C LEU A 130 -5.84 19.97 -2.11
N SER A 131 -5.26 21.05 -2.63
CA SER A 131 -5.89 21.88 -3.67
C SER A 131 -5.29 21.62 -5.05
N VAL A 132 -6.08 21.90 -6.09
CA VAL A 132 -5.65 21.83 -7.49
C VAL A 132 -4.48 22.77 -7.76
N ASP A 133 -4.47 23.95 -7.14
CA ASP A 133 -3.42 24.93 -7.28
C ASP A 133 -2.09 24.40 -6.73
N THR A 134 -2.13 23.71 -5.58
CA THR A 134 -0.95 23.07 -4.99
C THR A 134 -0.37 22.00 -5.93
N ILE A 135 -1.23 21.15 -6.50
CA ILE A 135 -0.83 20.10 -7.46
C ILE A 135 -0.21 20.73 -8.72
N SER A 136 -0.88 21.75 -9.28
CA SER A 136 -0.43 22.44 -10.49
C SER A 136 0.89 23.19 -10.27
N ALA A 137 1.06 23.83 -9.11
CA ALA A 137 2.30 24.50 -8.73
C ALA A 137 3.44 23.49 -8.53
N TYR A 138 3.16 22.35 -7.88
CA TYR A 138 4.13 21.28 -7.70
C TYR A 138 4.62 20.73 -9.04
N LEU A 139 3.69 20.42 -9.94
CA LEU A 139 3.99 19.89 -11.28
C LEU A 139 4.88 20.87 -12.06
N LYS A 140 4.53 22.17 -12.09
CA LYS A 140 5.33 23.20 -12.78
C LYS A 140 6.72 23.35 -12.17
N ARG A 141 6.84 23.27 -10.84
CA ARG A 141 8.12 23.44 -10.15
C ARG A 141 9.05 22.24 -10.35
N LYS A 142 8.54 21.02 -10.20
CA LYS A 142 9.35 19.79 -10.24
C LYS A 142 9.57 19.31 -11.68
N PHE A 143 8.58 19.52 -12.56
CA PHE A 143 8.60 19.06 -13.94
C PHE A 143 8.25 20.19 -14.91
N PRO A 144 9.13 21.20 -15.07
CA PRO A 144 8.86 22.37 -15.92
C PRO A 144 8.73 22.04 -17.42
N LYS A 145 9.19 20.85 -17.83
CA LYS A 145 9.09 20.37 -19.23
C LYS A 145 7.79 19.60 -19.51
N ALA A 146 7.06 19.22 -18.46
CA ALA A 146 5.84 18.43 -18.60
C ALA A 146 4.65 19.33 -18.87
N SER A 147 3.76 18.91 -19.79
CA SER A 147 2.53 19.65 -20.07
C SER A 147 1.48 19.34 -19.02
N ALA A 148 1.17 20.33 -18.17
CA ALA A 148 0.12 20.21 -17.16
C ALA A 148 -1.24 19.83 -17.76
N GLN A 149 -1.52 20.28 -18.98
CA GLN A 149 -2.77 19.99 -19.67
C GLN A 149 -2.84 18.55 -20.19
N ARG A 150 -1.70 17.96 -20.58
CA ARG A 150 -1.62 16.54 -20.95
C ARG A 150 -1.82 15.61 -19.75
N ILE A 151 -1.38 16.04 -18.56
CA ILE A 151 -1.42 15.21 -17.34
C ILE A 151 -2.75 15.37 -16.59
N LEU A 152 -3.22 16.59 -16.40
CA LEU A 152 -4.40 16.89 -15.59
C LEU A 152 -5.69 17.06 -16.41
N GLY A 153 -5.58 17.28 -17.72
CA GLY A 153 -6.73 17.51 -18.61
C GLY A 153 -7.64 16.30 -18.78
N VAL A 154 -8.82 16.52 -19.37
CA VAL A 154 -9.87 15.50 -19.56
C VAL A 154 -9.38 14.29 -20.36
N GLU A 155 -8.56 14.50 -21.40
CA GLU A 155 -8.01 13.44 -22.27
C GLU A 155 -6.67 12.89 -21.76
N SER A 156 -6.43 12.91 -20.46
CA SER A 156 -5.19 12.40 -19.89
C SER A 156 -5.06 10.90 -20.05
N GLU A 157 -3.92 10.45 -20.60
CA GLU A 157 -3.55 9.03 -20.71
C GLU A 157 -3.35 8.37 -19.33
N TYR A 158 -3.21 9.17 -18.27
CA TYR A 158 -2.93 8.73 -16.91
C TYR A 158 -4.20 8.58 -16.05
N ASP A 159 -5.39 8.65 -16.66
CA ASP A 159 -6.68 8.40 -16.01
C ASP A 159 -7.13 6.94 -16.06
N ASP A 160 -6.37 6.11 -16.78
CA ASP A 160 -6.62 4.68 -16.88
C ASP A 160 -6.64 4.05 -15.48
N LYS A 161 -7.64 3.19 -15.23
CA LYS A 161 -7.84 2.39 -13.99
C LYS A 161 -8.44 3.14 -12.79
N ARG A 162 -8.75 4.46 -12.88
CA ARG A 162 -9.50 5.21 -11.84
C ARG A 162 -10.83 4.52 -11.45
N ARG A 163 -11.55 4.03 -12.45
CA ARG A 163 -12.83 3.30 -12.29
C ARG A 163 -12.68 1.93 -11.65
N ASP A 164 -11.62 1.21 -12.00
CA ASP A 164 -11.34 -0.11 -11.44
C ASP A 164 -11.10 0.00 -9.93
N GLY A 165 -10.37 1.05 -9.51
CA GLY A 165 -10.13 1.48 -8.14
C GLY A 165 -11.40 1.50 -7.28
N ALA A 166 -12.32 2.38 -7.68
CA ALA A 166 -13.56 2.59 -6.97
C ALA A 166 -14.55 1.42 -7.08
N LEU A 167 -14.57 0.72 -8.23
CA LEU A 167 -15.42 -0.46 -8.41
C LEU A 167 -15.01 -1.58 -7.45
N PHE A 168 -13.70 -1.77 -7.26
CA PHE A 168 -13.19 -2.75 -6.30
C PHE A 168 -13.50 -2.36 -4.86
N TYR A 169 -13.35 -1.09 -4.49
CA TYR A 169 -13.71 -0.62 -3.15
C TYR A 169 -15.20 -0.85 -2.86
N LYS A 170 -16.08 -0.47 -3.80
CA LYS A 170 -17.53 -0.73 -3.72
C LYS A 170 -17.86 -2.21 -3.61
N ARG A 171 -17.16 -3.08 -4.34
CA ARG A 171 -17.36 -4.53 -4.30
C ARG A 171 -16.83 -5.19 -3.03
N SER A 172 -15.78 -4.64 -2.45
CA SER A 172 -15.12 -5.20 -1.27
C SER A 172 -15.91 -4.94 0.02
N GLY A 173 -16.81 -3.96 0.04
CA GLY A 173 -17.62 -3.63 1.22
C GLY A 173 -16.79 -3.14 2.40
N LEU A 174 -15.62 -2.57 2.15
CA LEU A 174 -14.67 -2.10 3.15
C LEU A 174 -15.14 -0.78 3.78
N GLY A 175 -16.17 -0.85 4.62
CA GLY A 175 -16.59 0.21 5.56
C GLY A 175 -16.44 1.66 5.09
N SER A 176 -16.00 2.54 5.99
CA SER A 176 -15.65 3.94 5.72
C SER A 176 -14.14 4.12 5.64
N LEU A 177 -13.67 4.98 4.75
CA LEU A 177 -12.24 5.33 4.62
C LEU A 177 -11.75 6.20 5.79
N PRO A 178 -10.46 6.12 6.16
CA PRO A 178 -9.43 5.23 5.61
C PRO A 178 -9.52 3.78 6.14
N VAL A 179 -9.06 2.81 5.36
CA VAL A 179 -9.01 1.38 5.76
C VAL A 179 -7.67 0.77 5.38
N ALA A 180 -7.04 0.04 6.29
CA ALA A 180 -5.83 -0.75 6.01
C ALA A 180 -6.14 -2.26 6.04
N LEU A 181 -5.51 -3.01 5.14
CA LEU A 181 -5.51 -4.46 5.15
C LEU A 181 -4.09 -4.97 5.43
N PHE A 182 -3.92 -5.72 6.52
CA PHE A 182 -2.67 -6.42 6.82
C PHE A 182 -2.83 -7.91 6.50
N ASN A 183 -2.07 -8.41 5.51
CA ASN A 183 -2.14 -9.78 5.02
C ASN A 183 -3.59 -10.24 4.69
N GLY A 184 -4.42 -9.31 4.20
CA GLY A 184 -5.81 -9.51 3.83
C GLY A 184 -6.83 -9.35 4.96
N VAL A 185 -6.39 -9.04 6.19
CA VAL A 185 -7.27 -8.79 7.34
C VAL A 185 -7.46 -7.27 7.50
N PRO A 186 -8.71 -6.75 7.50
CA PRO A 186 -8.96 -5.34 7.74
C PRO A 186 -8.64 -4.95 9.18
N LEU A 187 -8.02 -3.79 9.35
CA LEU A 187 -7.81 -3.16 10.65
C LEU A 187 -9.09 -2.43 11.09
N SER A 188 -9.32 -2.39 12.40
CA SER A 188 -10.42 -1.58 12.94
C SER A 188 -10.07 -0.09 12.86
N PRO A 189 -11.07 0.82 12.87
CA PRO A 189 -10.80 2.27 12.86
C PRO A 189 -9.94 2.75 14.04
N ASP A 190 -10.03 2.10 15.21
CA ASP A 190 -9.21 2.42 16.37
C ASP A 190 -7.73 2.08 16.10
N GLU A 191 -7.47 0.96 15.43
CA GLU A 191 -6.13 0.51 15.01
C GLU A 191 -5.53 1.35 13.86
N MET A 192 -6.28 2.32 13.31
CA MET A 192 -5.86 3.17 12.19
C MET A 192 -5.18 4.47 12.63
N ASP A 193 -5.10 4.75 13.93
CA ASP A 193 -4.28 5.85 14.43
C ASP A 193 -2.81 5.64 14.03
N PRO A 194 -2.08 6.65 13.52
CA PRO A 194 -0.72 6.45 13.00
C PRO A 194 0.28 5.90 14.02
N GLU A 195 0.21 6.31 15.29
CA GLU A 195 1.13 5.85 16.34
C GLU A 195 0.81 4.41 16.75
N GLU A 196 -0.48 4.10 16.87
CA GLU A 196 -0.95 2.74 17.17
C GLU A 196 -0.67 1.79 16.00
N LEU A 197 -0.91 2.23 14.77
CA LEU A 197 -0.72 1.46 13.55
C LEU A 197 0.75 1.07 13.38
N GLU A 198 1.68 2.00 13.64
CA GLU A 198 3.11 1.70 13.59
C GLU A 198 3.43 0.51 14.51
N THR A 199 3.06 0.64 15.77
CA THR A 199 3.32 -0.36 16.81
C THR A 199 2.64 -1.69 16.48
N LEU A 200 1.39 -1.64 16.04
CA LEU A 200 0.58 -2.81 15.70
C LEU A 200 1.18 -3.60 14.53
N ILE A 201 1.62 -2.93 13.46
CA ILE A 201 2.21 -3.59 12.29
C ILE A 201 3.51 -4.28 12.68
N LEU A 202 4.37 -3.61 13.44
CA LEU A 202 5.61 -4.19 13.94
C LEU A 202 5.34 -5.42 14.83
N GLN A 203 4.37 -5.33 15.74
CA GLN A 203 3.96 -6.45 16.60
C GLN A 203 3.41 -7.62 15.78
N ARG A 204 2.51 -7.38 14.84
CA ARG A 204 1.93 -8.43 13.97
C ARG A 204 3.01 -9.13 13.13
N ILE A 205 4.02 -8.39 12.65
CA ILE A 205 5.17 -8.97 11.95
C ILE A 205 5.94 -9.90 12.88
N MET A 206 6.24 -9.47 14.11
CA MET A 206 6.95 -10.29 15.09
C MET A 206 6.17 -11.57 15.45
N ASP A 207 4.89 -11.44 15.78
CA ASP A 207 4.03 -12.56 16.18
C ASP A 207 3.88 -13.60 15.07
N THR A 208 3.63 -13.15 13.84
CA THR A 208 3.53 -14.04 12.68
C THR A 208 4.88 -14.69 12.37
N THR A 209 6.00 -13.97 12.55
CA THR A 209 7.35 -14.53 12.38
C THR A 209 7.60 -15.68 13.36
N THR A 210 7.20 -15.54 14.63
CA THR A 210 7.33 -16.66 15.59
C THR A 210 6.51 -17.88 15.17
N THR A 211 5.37 -17.66 14.54
CA THR A 211 4.52 -18.72 14.01
C THR A 211 5.20 -19.44 12.84
N PHE A 212 5.83 -18.70 11.91
CA PHE A 212 6.64 -19.30 10.84
C PHE A 212 7.84 -20.06 11.38
N GLN A 213 8.53 -19.53 12.38
CA GLN A 213 9.67 -20.22 13.01
C GLN A 213 9.24 -21.57 13.58
N ARG A 214 8.12 -21.63 14.30
CA ARG A 214 7.56 -22.90 14.81
C ARG A 214 7.22 -23.87 13.67
N ALA A 215 6.58 -23.38 12.60
CA ALA A 215 6.22 -24.20 11.44
C ALA A 215 7.46 -24.79 10.73
N VAL A 216 8.50 -23.97 10.50
CA VAL A 216 9.77 -24.41 9.87
C VAL A 216 10.54 -25.35 10.79
N PHE A 217 10.46 -25.17 12.11
CA PHE A 217 11.09 -26.09 13.08
C PHE A 217 10.38 -27.46 13.12
N MET A 218 9.05 -27.49 13.06
CA MET A 218 8.26 -28.72 13.15
C MET A 218 8.27 -29.55 11.85
N VAL A 219 8.44 -28.92 10.69
CA VAL A 219 8.42 -29.59 9.39
C VAL A 219 9.79 -29.45 8.73
N GLN A 220 10.56 -30.55 8.69
CA GLN A 220 11.94 -30.57 8.16
C GLN A 220 12.09 -30.16 6.68
N HIS A 221 10.98 -30.09 5.92
CA HIS A 221 10.94 -29.68 4.52
C HIS A 221 9.81 -28.67 4.26
N VAL A 222 9.87 -27.48 4.87
CA VAL A 222 8.98 -26.37 4.51
C VAL A 222 9.59 -25.56 3.36
N CYS A 223 8.89 -25.53 2.22
CA CYS A 223 9.16 -24.59 1.14
C CYS A 223 8.31 -23.32 1.32
N MET A 224 8.70 -22.20 0.70
CA MET A 224 8.01 -20.91 0.85
C MET A 224 6.55 -20.96 0.38
N GLU A 225 6.24 -21.73 -0.67
CA GLU A 225 4.85 -21.92 -1.12
C GLU A 225 3.95 -22.50 -0.01
N THR A 226 4.51 -23.35 0.86
CA THR A 226 3.80 -23.91 2.01
C THR A 226 3.58 -22.86 3.08
N LEU A 227 4.54 -21.94 3.30
CA LEU A 227 4.39 -20.84 4.26
C LEU A 227 3.34 -19.83 3.81
N SER A 228 3.36 -19.42 2.53
CA SER A 228 2.34 -18.52 1.99
C SER A 228 0.94 -19.15 2.09
N ARG A 229 0.80 -20.45 1.78
CA ARG A 229 -0.46 -21.19 2.00
C ARG A 229 -0.82 -21.34 3.49
N PHE A 230 0.16 -21.46 4.38
CA PHE A 230 -0.06 -21.54 5.82
C PHE A 230 -0.61 -20.21 6.36
N ILE A 231 -0.12 -19.07 5.86
CA ILE A 231 -0.68 -17.74 6.16
C ILE A 231 -2.18 -17.73 5.88
N PHE A 232 -2.61 -18.18 4.70
CA PHE A 232 -4.02 -18.23 4.32
C PHE A 232 -4.87 -19.21 5.14
N ASN A 233 -4.27 -20.23 5.76
CA ASN A 233 -4.96 -21.32 6.47
C ASN A 233 -4.86 -21.23 8.01
N LEU A 234 -4.33 -20.15 8.59
CA LEU A 234 -4.27 -19.98 10.04
C LEU A 234 -5.67 -20.05 10.68
N PRO A 235 -5.85 -20.72 11.84
CA PRO A 235 -7.16 -21.05 12.42
C PRO A 235 -8.01 -19.84 12.86
N ASN A 236 -7.44 -18.64 12.92
CA ASN A 236 -8.18 -17.39 13.14
C ASN A 236 -8.64 -16.71 11.83
N ARG A 237 -8.41 -17.31 10.65
CA ARG A 237 -8.98 -16.87 9.38
C ARG A 237 -10.34 -17.55 9.14
N THR A 238 -11.26 -17.37 10.07
CA THR A 238 -12.67 -17.64 9.80
C THR A 238 -13.31 -16.36 9.29
N LEU A 239 -13.18 -16.06 7.99
CA LEU A 239 -14.18 -15.26 7.30
C LEU A 239 -15.07 -16.19 6.47
N CYS A 240 -15.79 -17.07 7.18
CA CYS A 240 -17.05 -17.60 6.66
C CYS A 240 -18.06 -16.46 6.73
N ILE A 241 -18.19 -15.68 5.66
CA ILE A 241 -19.45 -14.97 5.38
C ILE A 241 -20.37 -16.00 4.74
N CYS A 242 -21.17 -16.71 5.56
CA CYS A 242 -22.30 -17.46 5.04
C CYS A 242 -23.59 -16.67 5.32
N GLY A 243 -24.19 -16.15 4.24
CA GLY A 243 -25.46 -15.44 4.31
C GLY A 243 -25.92 -14.86 2.99
N ARG A 244 -26.02 -15.68 1.93
CA ARG A 244 -26.60 -15.36 0.60
C ARG A 244 -25.93 -14.21 -0.18
N LEU A 245 -24.83 -14.53 -0.86
CA LEU A 245 -24.44 -14.12 -2.23
C LEU A 245 -22.93 -14.37 -2.32
N LYS A 246 -22.50 -15.08 -3.36
CA LYS A 246 -21.12 -15.60 -3.52
C LYS A 246 -20.06 -14.51 -3.22
N PRO A 247 -19.13 -14.72 -2.27
CA PRO A 247 -18.00 -13.81 -2.11
C PRO A 247 -16.90 -14.22 -3.10
N HIS A 248 -16.60 -13.32 -4.03
CA HIS A 248 -15.37 -13.40 -4.81
C HIS A 248 -14.20 -13.13 -3.87
N TYR A 249 -13.26 -14.08 -3.80
CA TYR A 249 -12.01 -13.91 -3.06
C TYR A 249 -11.27 -12.68 -3.58
N VAL A 250 -10.92 -11.76 -2.68
CA VAL A 250 -9.87 -10.78 -2.95
C VAL A 250 -8.54 -11.50 -2.76
N VAL A 251 -8.11 -12.20 -3.81
CA VAL A 251 -6.73 -12.64 -3.95
C VAL A 251 -6.01 -11.48 -4.62
N PHE A 252 -5.23 -10.72 -3.85
CA PHE A 252 -4.19 -9.91 -4.46
C PHE A 252 -3.20 -10.90 -5.12
N PRO A 253 -2.92 -10.80 -6.42
CA PRO A 253 -1.84 -11.58 -7.00
C PRO A 253 -0.56 -11.23 -6.24
N LEU A 254 0.04 -12.26 -5.62
CA LEU A 254 1.37 -12.21 -5.05
C LEU A 254 2.39 -11.89 -6.16
#